data_AF-A0A918G7Z1-F1
#
_entry.id   AF-A0A918G7Z1-F1
#
_cell.length_a   1.000
_cell.length_b   1.000
_cell.length_c   1.000
_cell.angle_alpha   90.00
_cell.angle_beta   90.00
_cell.angle_gamma   90.00
#
_symmetry.space_group_name_H-M   'P 1'
#
loop_
_entity.id
_entity.type
_entity.pdbx_description
1 polymer ?
#
loop_
_entity_poly.entity_id
_entity_poly.type
_entity_poly.pdbx_seq_one_letter_code
_entity_poly.pdbx_strand_id
1 'polypeptide(L)'
;MSIQDIVEGKKQWRAHAARVKALPPDYQIVYKEMQRYLFKVGPISLSDGSLLPGIVDFFEEGVAAGKGVLELIGTDVAAFCDGLVEDSPTCADVYQASISAEPGPDEK
;
A
#
# COMPACT_ATOMS: atom_id res chain seq x y z
N MET A 1 13.80 18.81 2.00
CA MET A 1 14.11 17.50 2.62
C MET A 1 15.55 17.57 3.12
N SER A 2 15.78 17.41 4.42
CA SER A 2 17.11 17.46 5.04
C SER A 2 17.80 16.10 4.93
N ILE A 3 19.14 16.06 5.00
CA ILE A 3 19.91 14.79 5.03
C ILE A 3 19.47 13.93 6.22
N GLN A 4 19.07 14.56 7.33
CA GLN A 4 18.56 13.88 8.52
C GLN A 4 17.27 13.10 8.21
N ASP A 5 16.34 13.67 7.45
CA ASP A 5 15.09 13.01 7.04
C ASP A 5 15.37 11.77 6.19
N ILE A 6 16.36 11.85 5.29
CA ILE A 6 16.76 10.73 4.42
C ILE A 6 17.34 9.57 5.26
N VAL A 7 18.14 9.89 6.28
CA VAL A 7 18.74 8.88 7.16
C VAL A 7 17.68 8.18 8.00
N GLU A 8 16.74 8.93 8.60
CA GLU A 8 15.67 8.36 9.41
C GLU A 8 14.70 7.53 8.54
N GLY A 9 14.31 8.03 7.37
CA GLY A 9 13.48 7.27 6.43
C GLY A 9 14.13 5.94 6.01
N LYS A 10 15.45 5.94 5.77
CA LYS A 10 16.19 4.71 5.44
C LYS A 10 16.26 3.73 6.62
N LYS A 11 16.32 4.24 7.85
CA LYS A 11 16.30 3.42 9.06
C LYS A 11 14.92 2.78 9.27
N GLN A 12 13.85 3.55 9.11
CA GLN A 12 12.47 3.05 9.16
C GLN A 12 12.24 1.98 8.07
N TRP A 13 12.70 2.22 6.83
CA TRP A 13 12.61 1.23 5.76
C TRP A 13 13.33 -0.09 6.08
N ARG A 14 14.52 -0.02 6.70
CA ARG A 14 15.25 -1.22 7.11
C ARG A 14 14.55 -1.99 8.22
N ALA A 15 13.99 -1.29 9.20
CA ALA A 15 13.21 -1.91 10.26
C ALA A 15 11.98 -2.62 9.67
N HIS A 16 11.27 -1.94 8.76
CA HIS A 16 10.13 -2.50 8.03
C HIS A 16 10.49 -3.76 7.26
N ALA A 17 11.56 -3.71 6.47
CA ALA A 17 12.04 -4.87 5.71
C ALA A 17 12.47 -6.05 6.60
N ALA A 18 12.97 -5.78 7.81
CA ALA A 18 13.31 -6.82 8.78
C ALA A 18 12.06 -7.51 9.33
N ARG A 19 11.00 -6.75 9.65
CA ARG A 19 9.70 -7.29 10.09
C ARG A 19 9.09 -8.20 9.04
N VAL A 20 9.03 -7.75 7.79
CA VAL A 20 8.53 -8.56 6.67
C VAL A 20 9.30 -9.87 6.56
N LYS A 21 10.63 -9.86 6.69
CA LYS A 21 11.46 -11.08 6.62
C LYS A 21 11.24 -12.05 7.78
N ALA A 22 10.73 -11.58 8.92
CA ALA A 22 10.42 -12.42 10.06
C ALA A 22 9.10 -13.19 9.91
N LEU A 23 8.23 -12.76 8.99
CA LEU A 23 6.96 -13.43 8.71
C LEU A 23 7.19 -14.82 8.07
N PRO A 24 6.22 -15.75 8.19
CA PRO A 24 6.27 -17.03 7.48
C PRO A 24 6.36 -16.84 5.96
N PRO A 25 6.91 -17.81 5.20
CA PRO A 25 7.18 -17.66 3.77
C PRO A 25 5.93 -17.32 2.95
N ASP A 26 4.77 -17.88 3.27
CA ASP A 26 3.51 -17.60 2.57
C ASP A 26 3.10 -16.12 2.72
N TYR A 27 3.22 -15.59 3.94
CA TYR A 27 2.96 -14.18 4.23
C TYR A 27 3.94 -13.26 3.50
N GLN A 28 5.22 -13.63 3.40
CA GLN A 28 6.21 -12.84 2.66
C GLN A 28 5.89 -12.76 1.17
N ILE A 29 5.39 -13.84 0.56
CA ILE A 29 5.02 -13.89 -0.86
C ILE A 29 3.84 -12.97 -1.11
N VAL A 30 2.77 -13.12 -0.32
CA VAL A 30 1.57 -12.31 -0.43
C VAL A 30 1.88 -10.83 -0.19
N TYR A 31 2.66 -10.53 0.85
CA TYR A 31 3.07 -9.15 1.15
C TYR A 31 3.77 -8.49 -0.05
N LYS A 32 4.66 -9.23 -0.75
CA LYS A 32 5.34 -8.71 -1.95
C LYS A 32 4.39 -8.49 -3.12
N GLU A 33 3.42 -9.36 -3.32
CA GLU A 33 2.41 -9.18 -4.38
C GLU A 33 1.48 -8.00 -4.08
N MET A 34 1.04 -7.85 -2.82
CA MET A 34 0.30 -6.67 -2.36
C MET A 34 1.12 -5.40 -2.56
N GLN A 35 2.39 -5.40 -2.15
CA GLN A 35 3.28 -4.27 -2.35
C GLN A 35 3.39 -3.89 -3.84
N ARG A 36 3.57 -4.89 -4.73
CA ARG A 36 3.61 -4.65 -6.19
C ARG A 36 2.29 -4.09 -6.71
N TYR A 37 1.16 -4.62 -6.25
CA TYR A 37 -0.17 -4.18 -6.65
C TYR A 37 -0.41 -2.73 -6.21
N LEU A 38 -0.24 -2.43 -4.93
CA LEU A 38 -0.42 -1.08 -4.37
C LEU A 38 0.49 -0.05 -5.04
N PHE A 39 1.75 -0.39 -5.35
CA PHE A 39 2.62 0.51 -6.12
C PHE A 39 2.16 0.74 -7.56
N LYS A 40 1.37 -0.16 -8.13
CA LYS A 40 0.85 -0.07 -9.50
C LYS A 40 -0.49 0.65 -9.56
N VAL A 41 -1.39 0.39 -8.62
CA VAL A 41 -2.80 0.83 -8.68
C VAL A 41 -3.20 1.82 -7.58
N GLY A 42 -2.41 1.94 -6.52
CA GLY A 42 -2.86 2.63 -5.31
C GLY A 42 -2.78 4.17 -5.38
N PRO A 43 -3.39 4.86 -4.39
CA PRO A 43 -3.39 6.31 -4.25
C PRO A 43 -2.00 6.96 -4.28
N ILE A 44 -1.92 8.19 -4.79
CA ILE A 44 -0.73 9.05 -4.64
C ILE A 44 -0.46 9.32 -3.13
N SER A 45 -1.51 9.26 -2.30
CA SER A 45 -1.45 9.37 -0.84
C SER A 45 -0.71 8.21 -0.16
N LEU A 46 -0.38 7.11 -0.85
CA LEU A 46 0.55 6.07 -0.36
C LEU A 46 1.96 6.61 -0.04
N SER A 47 2.24 7.84 -0.44
CA SER A 47 3.51 8.53 -0.19
C SER A 47 3.73 8.94 1.27
N ASP A 48 2.73 8.85 2.14
CA ASP A 48 2.89 9.05 3.59
C ASP A 48 3.57 7.85 4.28
N GLY A 49 3.63 6.71 3.61
CA GLY A 49 4.38 5.53 4.04
C GLY A 49 3.76 4.74 5.20
N SER A 50 2.53 5.07 5.62
CA SER A 50 1.89 4.44 6.78
C SER A 50 1.19 3.11 6.45
N LEU A 51 0.76 2.94 5.19
CA LEU A 51 -0.01 1.75 4.78
C LEU A 51 0.79 0.45 4.87
N LEU A 52 2.02 0.46 4.35
CA LEU A 52 2.87 -0.74 4.33
C LEU A 52 3.18 -1.25 5.76
N PRO A 53 3.58 -0.40 6.73
CA PRO A 53 3.66 -0.76 8.14
C PRO A 53 2.37 -1.39 8.69
N GLY A 54 1.22 -0.78 8.44
CA GLY A 54 -0.07 -1.28 8.94
C GLY A 54 -0.42 -2.67 8.40
N ILE A 55 -0.09 -2.97 7.13
CA ILE A 55 -0.26 -4.32 6.57
C ILE A 55 0.63 -5.33 7.30
N VAL A 56 1.85 -4.95 7.67
CA VAL A 56 2.76 -5.83 8.42
C VAL A 56 2.25 -6.05 9.84
N ASP A 57 1.75 -5.02 10.52
CA ASP A 57 1.11 -5.17 11.84
C ASP A 57 -0.04 -6.18 11.77
N PHE A 58 -0.93 -6.03 10.78
CA PHE A 58 -2.04 -6.97 10.54
C PHE A 58 -1.57 -8.41 10.27
N PHE A 59 -0.49 -8.58 9.51
CA PHE A 59 0.08 -9.91 9.25
C PHE A 59 0.73 -10.53 10.48
N GLU A 60 1.42 -9.74 11.32
CA GLU A 60 1.98 -10.23 12.57
C GLU A 60 0.87 -10.71 13.54
N GLU A 61 -0.25 -10.00 13.63
CA GLU A 61 -1.43 -10.44 14.39
C GLU A 61 -2.02 -11.74 13.83
N GLY A 62 -2.11 -11.84 12.51
CA GLY A 62 -2.55 -13.03 11.81
C GLY A 62 -1.70 -14.27 12.10
N VAL A 63 -0.38 -14.10 12.10
CA VAL A 63 0.59 -15.13 12.45
C VAL A 63 0.47 -15.52 13.92
N ALA A 64 0.31 -14.54 14.83
CA ALA A 64 0.10 -14.80 16.25
C ALA A 64 -1.19 -15.57 16.53
N ALA A 65 -2.22 -15.35 15.71
CA ALA A 65 -3.48 -16.10 15.74
C ALA A 65 -3.40 -17.49 15.06
N GLY A 66 -2.25 -17.84 14.47
CA GLY A 66 -2.05 -19.13 13.80
C GLY A 66 -2.82 -19.28 12.49
N LYS A 67 -3.27 -18.18 11.89
CA LYS A 67 -4.07 -18.21 10.65
C LYS A 67 -3.17 -18.31 9.42
N GLY A 68 -3.70 -18.91 8.36
CA GLY A 68 -3.08 -18.83 7.04
C GLY A 68 -3.30 -17.45 6.42
N VAL A 69 -2.34 -16.96 5.61
CA VAL A 69 -2.46 -15.64 4.99
C VAL A 69 -3.72 -15.51 4.11
N LEU A 70 -4.04 -16.53 3.32
CA LEU A 70 -5.25 -16.55 2.47
C LEU A 70 -6.55 -16.70 3.29
N GLU A 71 -6.47 -17.18 4.52
CA GLU A 71 -7.62 -17.19 5.44
C GLU A 71 -7.91 -15.79 5.98
N LEU A 72 -6.87 -14.94 6.10
CA LEU A 72 -7.02 -13.56 6.57
C LEU A 72 -7.51 -12.61 5.49
N ILE A 73 -6.90 -12.66 4.31
CA ILE A 73 -7.17 -11.69 3.25
C ILE A 73 -8.12 -12.24 2.16
N GLY A 74 -8.36 -13.55 2.16
CA GLY A 74 -9.06 -14.24 1.08
C GLY A 74 -8.13 -14.67 -0.06
N THR A 75 -8.70 -15.37 -1.04
CA THR A 75 -7.95 -15.83 -2.22
C THR A 75 -7.71 -14.73 -3.26
N ASP A 76 -8.47 -13.63 -3.18
CA ASP A 76 -8.35 -12.49 -4.09
C ASP A 76 -7.59 -11.34 -3.41
N VAL A 77 -6.27 -11.35 -3.61
CA VAL A 77 -5.35 -10.36 -3.04
C VAL A 77 -5.62 -8.95 -3.59
N ALA A 78 -6.04 -8.85 -4.86
CA ALA A 78 -6.32 -7.57 -5.49
C ALA A 78 -7.58 -6.95 -4.87
N ALA A 79 -8.66 -7.73 -4.77
CA ALA A 79 -9.90 -7.27 -4.13
C ALA A 79 -9.69 -6.83 -2.68
N PHE A 80 -8.83 -7.54 -1.92
CA PHE A 80 -8.45 -7.11 -0.58
C PHE A 80 -7.71 -5.77 -0.59
N CYS A 81 -6.73 -5.61 -1.49
CA CYS A 81 -6.00 -4.34 -1.62
C CYS A 81 -6.91 -3.19 -2.05
N ASP A 82 -7.87 -3.44 -2.94
CA ASP A 82 -8.83 -2.44 -3.41
C ASP A 82 -9.70 -1.94 -2.24
N GLY A 83 -10.21 -2.87 -1.41
CA GLY A 83 -10.95 -2.52 -0.19
C GLY A 83 -10.12 -1.75 0.83
N LEU A 84 -8.81 -1.99 0.90
CA LEU A 84 -7.89 -1.28 1.80
C LEU A 84 -7.68 0.19 1.39
N VAL A 85 -7.85 0.52 0.11
CA VAL A 85 -7.65 1.89 -0.42
C VAL A 85 -8.95 2.60 -0.80
N GLU A 86 -10.10 1.96 -0.59
CA GLU A 86 -11.43 2.43 -1.03
C GLU A 86 -11.80 3.82 -0.46
N ASP A 87 -11.48 4.09 0.81
CA ASP A 87 -11.75 5.38 1.47
C ASP A 87 -10.67 6.46 1.21
N SER A 88 -9.65 6.17 0.40
CA SER A 88 -8.54 7.10 0.11
C SER A 88 -8.55 7.56 -1.35
N PRO A 89 -8.42 8.88 -1.63
CA PRO A 89 -8.47 9.39 -3.00
C PRO A 89 -7.36 8.77 -3.85
N THR A 90 -7.75 7.96 -4.84
CA THR A 90 -6.80 7.23 -5.69
C THR A 90 -6.16 8.16 -6.72
N CYS A 91 -5.04 7.73 -7.33
CA CYS A 91 -4.42 8.47 -8.44
C CYS A 91 -5.42 8.66 -9.62
N ALA A 92 -6.32 7.69 -9.82
CA ALA A 92 -7.38 7.77 -10.82
C ALA A 92 -8.39 8.88 -10.53
N ASP A 93 -8.76 9.10 -9.26
CA ASP A 93 -9.67 10.18 -8.85
C ASP A 93 -9.06 11.56 -9.15
N VAL A 94 -7.78 11.75 -8.82
CA VAL A 94 -7.03 12.98 -9.11
C VAL A 94 -6.92 13.22 -10.62
N TYR A 95 -6.65 12.17 -11.39
CA TYR A 95 -6.63 12.27 -12.85
C TYR A 95 -8.01 12.63 -13.40
N GLN A 96 -9.08 11.97 -12.97
CA GLN A 96 -10.44 12.26 -13.40
C GLN A 96 -10.89 13.69 -13.08
N ALA A 97 -10.52 14.20 -11.90
CA ALA A 97 -10.75 15.58 -11.52
C ALA A 97 -10.02 16.57 -12.46
N SER A 98 -8.80 16.24 -12.91
CA SER A 98 -8.04 17.09 -13.83
C SER A 98 -8.58 17.04 -15.27
N ILE A 99 -9.05 15.88 -15.75
CA ILE A 99 -9.72 15.80 -17.08
C ILE A 99 -11.04 16.58 -17.07
N SER A 100 -11.77 16.54 -15.94
CA SER A 100 -13.05 17.24 -15.79
C SER A 100 -12.89 18.76 -15.58
N ALA A 101 -11.68 19.23 -15.29
CA ALA A 101 -11.37 20.63 -15.01
C ALA A 101 -10.86 21.42 -16.22
N GLU A 102 -10.68 20.80 -17.40
CA GLU A 102 -10.41 21.54 -18.63
C GLU A 102 -11.73 21.94 -19.32
N PRO A 103 -12.15 23.21 -19.29
CA PRO A 103 -13.16 23.69 -20.22
C PRO A 103 -12.54 23.70 -21.62
N GLY A 104 -13.09 22.92 -22.55
CA GLY A 104 -12.72 22.99 -23.96
C GLY A 104 -12.80 24.45 -24.47
N PRO A 105 -11.94 24.85 -25.42
CA PRO A 105 -11.98 26.21 -25.95
C PRO A 105 -13.33 26.40 -26.65
N ASP A 106 -14.18 27.24 -26.07
CA ASP A 106 -15.44 27.67 -26.68
C ASP A 106 -15.09 28.49 -27.93
N GLU A 107 -15.44 27.90 -29.07
CA GLU A 107 -15.40 28.49 -30.38
C GLU A 107 -16.50 29.54 -30.49
N LYS A 108 -16.15 30.84 -30.49
CA LYS A 108 -16.93 31.87 -31.18
C LYS A 108 -16.19 33.17 -31.47
#